data_AF-A0A3E0VIC5-F1
#
_entry.id   AF-A0A3E0VIC5-F1
#
_cell.length_a   1.000
_cell.length_b   1.000
_cell.length_c   1.000
_cell.angle_alpha   90.00
_cell.angle_beta   90.00
_cell.angle_gamma   90.00
#
_symmetry.space_group_name_H-M   'P 1'
#
loop_
_entity.id
_entity.type
_entity.pdbx_description
1 polymer ?
#
loop_
_entity_poly.entity_id
_entity_poly.type
_entity_poly.pdbx_seq_one_letter_code
_entity_poly.pdbx_strand_id
1 'polypeptide(L)'
;MELLFVVLGGIIIGLLGRYLFPLRETHGVLLVPALGAASAAILWEVLTWLGLPYDGGWIWVIALVGTAVIVALVTPALGRARRNRDRAELSALLSPKARTI
;
A
#
# COMPACT_ATOMS: atom_id res chain seq x y z
N MET A 1 -2.99 -21.06 -11.76
CA MET A 1 -2.86 -19.86 -12.61
C MET A 1 -3.53 -18.65 -11.97
N GLU A 2 -4.62 -18.83 -11.21
CA GLU A 2 -5.33 -17.77 -10.47
C GLU A 2 -4.46 -16.82 -9.63
N LEU A 3 -3.40 -17.34 -8.98
CA LEU A 3 -2.52 -16.51 -8.15
C LEU A 3 -1.83 -15.39 -8.94
N LEU A 4 -1.44 -15.63 -10.19
CA LEU A 4 -0.86 -14.58 -11.03
C LEU A 4 -1.88 -13.48 -11.33
N PHE A 5 -3.13 -13.86 -11.57
CA PHE A 5 -4.20 -12.91 -11.89
C PHE A 5 -4.63 -12.10 -10.67
N VAL A 6 -4.71 -12.70 -9.46
CA VAL A 6 -5.05 -11.92 -8.27
C VAL A 6 -3.94 -10.93 -7.92
N VAL A 7 -2.67 -11.32 -8.10
CA VAL A 7 -1.53 -10.43 -7.90
C VAL A 7 -1.57 -9.28 -8.92
N LEU A 8 -1.88 -9.57 -10.19
CA LEU A 8 -2.08 -8.54 -11.20
C LEU A 8 -3.23 -7.59 -10.83
N GLY A 9 -4.35 -8.13 -10.35
CA GLY A 9 -5.46 -7.35 -9.80
C GLY A 9 -5.01 -6.45 -8.65
N GLY A 10 -4.19 -6.98 -7.73
CA GLY A 10 -3.57 -6.22 -6.66
C GLY A 10 -2.66 -5.09 -7.15
N ILE A 11 -1.85 -5.32 -8.18
CA ILE A 11 -1.02 -4.29 -8.82
C ILE A 11 -1.90 -3.17 -9.39
N ILE A 12 -2.97 -3.52 -10.11
CA ILE A 12 -3.92 -2.55 -10.68
C ILE A 12 -4.58 -1.73 -9.57
N ILE A 13 -5.04 -2.37 -8.50
CA ILE A 13 -5.61 -1.70 -7.32
C ILE A 13 -4.57 -0.76 -6.67
N GLY A 14 -3.33 -1.21 -6.53
CA GLY A 14 -2.24 -0.37 -6.00
C GLY A 14 -1.92 0.83 -6.90
N LEU A 15 -1.99 0.65 -8.22
CA LEU A 15 -1.82 1.75 -9.17
C LEU A 15 -2.97 2.75 -9.07
N LEU A 16 -4.21 2.26 -9.01
CA LEU A 16 -5.39 3.09 -8.77
C LEU A 16 -5.26 3.85 -7.46
N GLY A 17 -4.85 3.18 -6.37
CA GLY A 17 -4.58 3.81 -5.08
C GLY A 17 -3.55 4.94 -5.19
N ARG A 18 -2.44 4.73 -5.90
CA ARG A 18 -1.44 5.79 -6.11
C ARG A 18 -2.02 7.05 -6.75
N TYR A 19 -2.93 6.91 -7.71
CA TYR A 19 -3.47 8.04 -8.47
C TYR A 19 -4.72 8.65 -7.85
N LEU A 20 -5.52 7.87 -7.13
CA LEU A 20 -6.74 8.35 -6.48
C LEU A 20 -6.45 9.06 -5.15
N PHE A 21 -5.40 8.65 -4.42
CA PHE A 21 -5.07 9.26 -3.13
C PHE A 21 -4.09 10.45 -3.28
N PRO A 22 -4.23 11.48 -2.42
CA PRO A 22 -3.32 12.63 -2.40
C PRO A 22 -1.94 12.25 -1.87
N LEU A 23 -0.95 13.14 -2.03
CA LEU A 23 0.44 12.97 -1.54
C LEU A 23 1.31 11.97 -2.31
N ARG A 24 0.96 11.68 -3.56
CA ARG A 24 1.70 10.74 -4.42
C ARG A 24 3.16 11.13 -4.67
N GLU A 25 3.52 12.41 -4.51
CA GLU A 25 4.89 12.92 -4.58
C GLU A 25 5.75 12.50 -3.37
N THR A 26 5.15 12.08 -2.25
CA THR A 26 5.89 11.74 -1.03
C THR A 26 6.49 10.32 -1.05
N HIS A 27 6.10 9.48 -2.00
CA HIS A 27 6.57 8.10 -2.08
C HIS A 27 6.78 7.66 -3.54
N GLY A 28 7.73 6.74 -3.73
CA GLY A 28 8.13 6.23 -5.05
C GLY A 28 6.96 5.62 -5.84
N VAL A 29 7.08 5.65 -7.18
CA VAL A 29 6.03 5.20 -8.10
C VAL A 29 5.62 3.74 -7.90
N LEU A 30 6.59 2.90 -7.52
CA LEU A 30 6.39 1.47 -7.38
C LEU A 30 5.83 1.06 -6.01
N LEU A 31 5.85 1.94 -5.01
CA LEU A 31 5.60 1.54 -3.62
C LEU A 31 4.14 1.09 -3.39
N VAL A 32 3.17 1.85 -3.89
CA VAL A 32 1.74 1.50 -3.73
C VAL A 32 1.34 0.32 -4.63
N PRO A 33 1.79 0.23 -5.90
CA PRO A 33 1.61 -0.98 -6.71
C PRO A 33 2.21 -2.24 -6.07
N ALA A 34 3.42 -2.17 -5.53
CA ALA A 34 4.07 -3.29 -4.84
C ALA A 34 3.31 -3.70 -3.57
N LEU A 35 2.80 -2.73 -2.81
CA LEU A 35 1.93 -2.99 -1.66
C LEU A 35 0.66 -3.73 -2.08
N GLY A 36 0.01 -3.30 -3.16
CA GLY A 36 -1.18 -3.98 -3.71
C GLY A 36 -0.87 -5.41 -4.14
N ALA A 37 0.25 -5.62 -4.85
CA ALA A 37 0.71 -6.95 -5.26
C ALA A 37 0.96 -7.89 -4.08
N ALA A 38 1.71 -7.42 -3.07
CA ALA A 38 2.04 -8.20 -1.88
C ALA A 38 0.80 -8.51 -1.06
N SER A 39 -0.10 -7.53 -0.87
CA SER A 39 -1.34 -7.72 -0.12
C SER A 39 -2.26 -8.74 -0.80
N ALA A 40 -2.40 -8.68 -2.13
CA ALA A 40 -3.19 -9.64 -2.89
C ALA A 40 -2.61 -11.05 -2.80
N ALA A 41 -1.29 -11.21 -2.94
CA ALA A 41 -0.62 -12.50 -2.80
C ALA A 41 -0.83 -13.11 -1.41
N ILE A 42 -0.59 -12.31 -0.36
CA ILE A 42 -0.71 -12.74 1.03
C ILE A 42 -2.15 -13.11 1.37
N LEU A 43 -3.13 -12.25 1.01
CA LEU A 43 -4.54 -12.53 1.29
C LEU A 43 -5.02 -13.78 0.57
N TRP A 44 -4.61 -13.96 -0.68
CA TRP A 44 -4.95 -15.17 -1.42
C TRP A 44 -4.43 -16.42 -0.73
N GLU A 45 -3.14 -16.47 -0.38
CA GLU A 45 -2.55 -17.65 0.28
C GLU A 45 -3.12 -17.89 1.69
N VAL A 46 -3.44 -16.83 2.43
CA VAL A 46 -4.11 -16.99 3.72
C VAL A 46 -5.51 -17.59 3.53
N LEU A 47 -6.28 -17.14 2.54
CA LEU A 47 -7.62 -17.68 2.28
C LEU A 47 -7.58 -19.12 1.79
N THR A 48 -6.60 -19.50 0.98
CA THR A 48 -6.41 -20.89 0.52
C THR A 48 -6.06 -21.80 1.70
N TRP A 49 -5.22 -21.34 2.63
CA TRP A 49 -4.91 -22.08 3.86
C TRP A 49 -6.10 -22.17 4.82
N LEU A 50 -7.00 -21.19 4.81
CA LEU A 50 -8.28 -21.24 5.53
C LEU A 50 -9.30 -22.19 4.89
N GLY A 51 -8.96 -22.83 3.77
CA GLY A 51 -9.78 -23.83 3.11
C GLY A 51 -10.79 -23.27 2.12
N LEU A 52 -10.68 -22.00 1.71
CA LEU A 52 -11.51 -21.50 0.62
C LEU A 52 -11.13 -22.17 -0.71
N PRO A 53 -12.11 -22.56 -1.53
CA PRO A 53 -11.85 -23.21 -2.80
C PRO A 53 -11.16 -22.24 -3.78
N TYR A 54 -10.13 -22.75 -4.45
CA TYR A 54 -9.29 -21.99 -5.39
C TYR A 54 -10.06 -21.48 -6.62
N ASP A 55 -11.13 -22.18 -6.99
CA ASP A 55 -12.06 -21.90 -8.08
C ASP A 55 -13.32 -21.15 -7.62
N GLY A 56 -13.44 -20.85 -6.32
CA GLY A 56 -14.59 -20.15 -5.78
C GLY A 56 -14.56 -18.65 -6.07
N GLY A 57 -15.65 -18.09 -6.60
CA GLY A 57 -15.74 -16.63 -6.83
C GLY A 57 -15.58 -15.77 -5.55
N TRP A 58 -15.87 -16.32 -4.37
CA TRP A 58 -15.73 -15.58 -3.11
C TRP A 58 -14.29 -15.31 -2.69
N ILE A 59 -13.35 -16.21 -3.00
CA ILE A 59 -11.94 -16.01 -2.66
C ILE A 59 -11.39 -14.77 -3.37
N TRP A 60 -11.82 -14.55 -4.62
CA TRP A 60 -11.53 -13.39 -5.43
C TRP A 60 -12.07 -12.11 -4.82
N VAL A 61 -13.35 -12.10 -4.45
CA VAL A 61 -13.98 -10.91 -3.86
C VAL A 61 -13.26 -10.53 -2.57
N ILE A 62 -13.02 -11.48 -1.67
CA ILE A 62 -12.38 -11.20 -0.38
C ILE A 62 -10.94 -10.73 -0.57
N ALA A 63 -10.17 -11.38 -1.44
CA ALA A 63 -8.78 -11.01 -1.70
C ALA A 63 -8.66 -9.61 -2.32
N LEU A 64 -9.48 -9.29 -3.34
CA LEU A 64 -9.42 -8.00 -4.02
C LEU A 64 -9.98 -6.86 -3.15
N VAL A 65 -11.11 -7.07 -2.48
CA VAL A 65 -11.69 -6.08 -1.57
C VAL A 65 -10.76 -5.84 -0.38
N GLY A 66 -10.21 -6.90 0.22
CA GLY A 66 -9.21 -6.78 1.29
C GLY A 66 -7.97 -6.01 0.84
N THR A 67 -7.47 -6.29 -0.36
CA THR A 67 -6.34 -5.55 -0.95
C THR A 67 -6.68 -4.07 -1.14
N ALA A 68 -7.86 -3.75 -1.67
CA ALA A 68 -8.30 -2.37 -1.86
C ALA A 68 -8.41 -1.62 -0.52
N VAL A 69 -8.93 -2.27 0.53
CA VAL A 69 -9.00 -1.71 1.89
C VAL A 69 -7.60 -1.42 2.42
N ILE A 70 -6.66 -2.37 2.30
CA ILE A 70 -5.27 -2.18 2.74
C ILE A 70 -4.63 -0.99 2.01
N VAL A 71 -4.75 -0.93 0.68
CA VAL A 71 -4.21 0.17 -0.12
C VAL A 71 -4.84 1.51 0.29
N ALA A 72 -6.16 1.54 0.50
CA ALA A 72 -6.89 2.76 0.88
C ALA A 72 -6.50 3.30 2.25
N LEU A 73 -6.16 2.42 3.20
CA LEU A 73 -5.72 2.82 4.54
C LEU A 73 -4.24 3.22 4.57
N VAL A 74 -3.38 2.42 3.95
CA VAL A 74 -1.92 2.58 4.05
C VAL A 74 -1.42 3.76 3.22
N THR A 75 -1.95 3.98 2.02
CA THR A 75 -1.50 5.06 1.12
C THR A 75 -1.55 6.46 1.76
N PRO A 76 -2.70 6.92 2.30
CA PRO A 76 -2.77 8.23 2.95
C PRO A 76 -1.96 8.28 4.27
N ALA A 77 -1.89 7.18 5.01
CA ALA A 77 -1.10 7.11 6.25
C ALA A 77 0.40 7.31 5.96
N LEU A 78 0.91 6.68 4.90
CA LEU A 78 2.31 6.80 4.50
C LEU A 78 2.67 8.24 4.10
N GLY A 79 1.83 8.89 3.29
CA GLY A 79 2.05 10.27 2.87
C GLY A 79 2.03 11.27 4.03
N ARG A 80 1.13 11.07 5.01
CA ARG A 80 1.07 11.89 6.23
C ARG A 80 2.30 11.68 7.11
N ALA A 81 2.69 10.43 7.34
CA ALA A 81 3.86 10.09 8.15
C ALA A 81 5.15 10.68 7.56
N ARG A 82 5.30 10.62 6.23
CA ARG A 82 6.46 11.18 5.52
C ARG A 82 6.53 12.70 5.69
N ARG A 83 5.44 13.43 5.41
CA ARG A 83 5.40 14.89 5.59
C ARG A 83 5.70 15.34 7.02
N ASN A 84 5.24 14.59 8.02
CA ASN A 84 5.49 14.92 9.42
C ASN A 84 6.97 14.74 9.78
N ARG A 85 7.63 13.70 9.26
CA ARG A 85 9.08 13.50 9.43
C ARG A 85 9.88 14.60 8.76
N ASP A 86 9.55 14.94 7.51
CA ASP A 86 10.24 16.00 6.77
C ASP A 86 10.13 17.36 7.48
N ARG A 87 8.95 17.66 8.05
CA ARG A 87 8.75 18.89 8.86
C ARG A 87 9.54 18.88 10.17
N ALA A 88 9.61 17.75 10.85
CA ALA A 88 10.38 17.62 12.08
C ALA A 88 11.88 17.82 11.81
N GLU A 89 12.40 17.22 10.75
CA GLU A 89 13.80 17.37 10.33
C GLU A 89 14.13 18.82 9.94
N LEU A 90 13.28 19.45 9.12
CA LEU A 90 13.45 20.86 8.76
C LEU A 90 13.45 21.77 10.00
N SER A 91 12.57 21.53 10.98
CA SER A 91 12.53 22.30 12.21
C SER A 91 13.80 22.12 13.06
N ALA A 92 14.38 20.93 13.05
CA ALA A 92 15.65 20.66 13.73
C ALA A 92 16.82 21.39 13.06
N LEU A 93 16.86 21.44 11.73
CA LEU A 93 17.88 22.16 10.97
C LEU A 93 17.78 23.68 11.08
N LEU A 94 16.54 24.22 11.15
CA LEU A 94 16.30 25.65 11.33
C LEU A 94 16.48 26.11 12.79
N SER A 95 16.53 25.18 13.74
CA SER A 95 16.73 25.49 15.16
C SER A 95 18.09 26.17 15.39
N PRO A 96 18.15 27.26 16.17
CA PRO A 96 19.40 27.95 16.51
C PRO A 96 20.48 27.04 17.11
N LYS A 97 20.06 25.93 17.75
CA LYS A 97 20.95 24.92 18.34
C LYS A 97 21.89 24.26 17.32
N ALA A 98 21.49 24.16 16.05
CA ALA A 98 22.32 23.59 14.98
C ALA A 98 23.38 24.57 14.44
N ARG A 99 23.29 25.87 14.79
CA ARG A 99 24.15 26.95 14.26
C ARG A 99 25.37 27.26 15.16
N THR A 100 25.52 26.54 16.26
CA THR A 100 26.53 26.80 17.32
C THR A 100 27.52 25.64 17.51
N ILE A 101 27.47 24.63 16.64
CA ILE A 101 28.47 23.56 16.50
C ILE A 101 29.15 23.77 15.16
#